data_AF-A0A2W0BDM7-F1
#
_entry.id   AF-A0A2W0BDM7-F1
#
_cell.length_a   1.000
_cell.length_b   1.000
_cell.length_c   1.000
_cell.angle_alpha   90.00
_cell.angle_beta   90.00
_cell.angle_gamma   90.00
#
_symmetry.space_group_name_H-M   'P 1'
#
loop_
_entity.id
_entity.type
_entity.pdbx_description
1 polymer ?
#
loop_
_entity_poly.entity_id
_entity_poly.type
_entity_poly.pdbx_seq_one_letter_code
_entity_poly.pdbx_strand_id
1 'polypeptide(L)'
;MAGSANGRTNQMREVQPTEIFDLAASGDACAQRILHSTAEHLAAAIVNMSLVLDTPLVVLGGGIGSHPVLVEATRIAIARNEFARPEVVASSLGQDAQLHGAVWLAIQTAEQHGFRRRSERRKHGFR
;
A
#
# COMPACT_ATOMS: atom_id res chain seq x y z
N MET A 1 35.44 -48.11 9.09
CA MET A 1 34.93 -47.34 10.23
C MET A 1 34.72 -45.92 9.75
N ALA A 2 33.47 -45.58 9.39
CA ALA A 2 32.66 -44.56 10.10
C ALA A 2 33.39 -43.20 10.11
N GLY A 3 33.01 -42.20 9.30
CA GLY A 3 31.66 -41.73 9.02
C GLY A 3 31.33 -40.59 9.97
N SER A 4 31.34 -39.34 9.48
CA SER A 4 30.65 -38.14 9.98
C SER A 4 31.44 -36.89 9.55
N ALA A 5 30.87 -35.75 9.19
CA ALA A 5 29.50 -35.36 8.86
C ALA A 5 29.66 -33.90 8.40
N ASN A 6 29.60 -33.61 7.11
CA ASN A 6 29.55 -32.21 6.68
C ASN A 6 28.09 -31.85 6.41
N GLY A 7 27.38 -31.54 7.49
CA GLY A 7 26.04 -30.99 7.46
C GLY A 7 26.05 -29.64 6.76
N ARG A 8 25.76 -29.64 5.46
CA ARG A 8 25.29 -28.45 4.75
C ARG A 8 23.91 -28.12 5.30
N THR A 9 23.86 -27.42 6.44
CA THR A 9 22.64 -26.78 6.90
C THR A 9 22.31 -25.71 5.88
N ASN A 10 21.30 -26.01 5.06
CA ASN A 10 20.63 -25.07 4.19
C ASN A 10 20.04 -23.94 5.06
N GLN A 11 20.82 -22.88 5.31
CA GLN A 11 20.31 -21.70 5.98
C GLN A 11 19.40 -20.98 4.98
N MET A 12 18.09 -21.21 5.10
CA MET A 12 17.10 -20.39 4.41
C MET A 12 17.25 -18.96 4.93
N ARG A 13 17.88 -18.10 4.13
CA ARG A 13 17.94 -16.67 4.40
C ARG A 13 16.52 -16.11 4.38
N GLU A 14 16.19 -15.32 5.40
CA GLU A 14 14.95 -14.55 5.42
C GLU A 14 15.03 -13.48 4.32
N VAL A 15 14.07 -13.50 3.39
CA VAL A 15 13.98 -12.59 2.25
C VAL A 15 12.83 -11.64 2.49
N GLN A 16 13.09 -10.34 2.36
CA GLN A 16 12.04 -9.34 2.53
C GLN A 16 11.18 -9.24 1.26
N PRO A 17 9.88 -8.90 1.36
CA PRO A 17 9.02 -8.77 0.18
C PRO A 17 9.57 -7.78 -0.87
N THR A 18 10.21 -6.69 -0.43
CA THR A 18 10.85 -5.73 -1.32
C THR A 18 12.01 -6.36 -2.09
N GLU A 19 12.82 -7.22 -1.45
CA GLU A 19 13.90 -7.95 -2.13
C GLU A 19 13.35 -8.89 -3.22
N ILE A 20 12.18 -9.50 -3.01
CA ILE A 20 11.51 -10.31 -4.05
C ILE A 20 11.14 -9.43 -5.24
N PHE A 21 10.62 -8.23 -5.02
CA PHE A 21 10.27 -7.33 -6.12
C PHE A 21 11.49 -6.77 -6.83
N ASP A 22 12.59 -6.51 -6.12
CA ASP A 22 13.87 -6.15 -6.73
C ASP A 22 14.41 -7.28 -7.61
N LEU A 23 14.35 -8.54 -7.12
CA LEU A 23 14.72 -9.72 -7.90
C LEU A 23 13.83 -9.87 -9.15
N ALA A 24 12.53 -9.65 -9.02
CA ALA A 24 11.60 -9.68 -10.15
C ALA A 24 11.94 -8.60 -11.19
N ALA A 25 12.31 -7.40 -10.75
CA ALA A 25 12.77 -6.32 -11.62
C ALA A 25 14.07 -6.68 -12.35
N SER A 26 14.96 -7.47 -11.71
CA SER A 26 16.20 -7.98 -12.31
C SER A 26 15.99 -9.18 -13.26
N GLY A 27 14.76 -9.66 -13.41
CA GLY A 27 14.41 -10.76 -14.33
C GLY A 27 14.44 -12.16 -13.72
N ASP A 28 14.51 -12.29 -12.39
CA ASP A 28 14.41 -13.61 -11.75
C ASP A 28 13.03 -14.23 -12.00
N ALA A 29 13.00 -15.42 -12.60
CA ALA A 29 11.77 -16.06 -13.04
C ALA A 29 10.86 -16.49 -11.88
N CYS A 30 11.42 -16.85 -10.73
CA CYS A 30 10.62 -17.21 -9.55
C CYS A 30 9.96 -15.97 -8.96
N ALA A 31 10.74 -14.90 -8.79
CA ALA A 31 10.28 -13.63 -8.29
C ALA A 31 9.24 -12.97 -9.21
N GLN A 32 9.42 -13.06 -10.53
CA GLN A 32 8.43 -12.62 -11.52
C GLN A 32 7.08 -13.34 -11.36
N ARG A 33 7.09 -14.65 -11.09
CA ARG A 33 5.86 -15.41 -10.83
C ARG A 33 5.17 -14.96 -9.55
N ILE A 34 5.92 -14.70 -8.49
CA ILE A 34 5.38 -14.17 -7.23
C ILE A 34 4.77 -12.78 -7.47
N LEU A 35 5.51 -11.88 -8.11
CA LEU A 35 5.04 -10.54 -8.48
C LEU A 35 3.73 -10.60 -9.27
N HIS A 36 3.67 -11.42 -10.32
CA HIS A 36 2.47 -11.51 -11.15
C HIS A 36 1.27 -12.03 -10.36
N SER A 37 1.45 -13.09 -9.58
CA SER A 37 0.37 -13.63 -8.74
C SER A 37 -0.10 -12.61 -7.69
N THR A 38 0.82 -11.88 -7.04
CA THR A 38 0.44 -10.81 -6.11
C THR A 38 -0.33 -9.70 -6.82
N ALA A 39 0.11 -9.30 -8.01
CA ALA A 39 -0.54 -8.26 -8.80
C ALA A 39 -1.95 -8.65 -9.26
N GLU A 40 -2.17 -9.92 -9.63
CA GLU A 40 -3.49 -10.45 -9.99
C GLU A 40 -4.48 -10.40 -8.83
N HIS A 41 -4.05 -10.85 -7.64
CA HIS A 41 -4.90 -10.78 -6.44
C HIS A 41 -5.24 -9.32 -6.08
N LEU A 42 -4.26 -8.42 -6.16
CA LEU A 42 -4.47 -7.00 -5.88
C LEU A 42 -5.41 -6.36 -6.91
N ALA A 43 -5.24 -6.68 -8.19
CA ALA A 43 -6.11 -6.20 -9.26
C ALA A 43 -7.56 -6.65 -9.05
N ALA A 44 -7.79 -7.92 -8.71
CA ALA A 44 -9.13 -8.44 -8.44
C ALA A 44 -9.80 -7.70 -7.27
N ALA A 45 -9.06 -7.47 -6.18
CA ALA A 45 -9.57 -6.70 -5.04
C ALA A 45 -9.93 -5.26 -5.43
N ILE A 46 -9.05 -4.58 -6.16
CA ILE A 46 -9.24 -3.21 -6.62
C ILE A 46 -10.46 -3.09 -7.55
N VAL A 47 -10.60 -3.98 -8.53
CA VAL A 47 -11.74 -4.03 -9.44
C VAL A 47 -13.04 -4.21 -8.66
N ASN A 48 -13.08 -5.17 -7.73
CA ASN A 48 -14.27 -5.44 -6.92
C ASN A 48 -14.66 -4.22 -6.08
N MET A 49 -13.69 -3.57 -5.42
CA MET A 49 -13.95 -2.34 -4.67
C MET A 49 -14.46 -1.22 -5.58
N SER A 50 -13.91 -1.10 -6.79
CA SER A 50 -14.33 -0.06 -7.74
C SER A 50 -15.75 -0.29 -8.24
N LEU A 51 -16.17 -1.53 -8.45
CA LEU A 51 -17.54 -1.87 -8.84
C LEU A 51 -18.56 -1.60 -7.73
N VAL A 52 -18.17 -1.75 -6.46
CA VAL A 52 -19.05 -1.56 -5.31
C VAL A 52 -19.12 -0.09 -4.87
N LEU A 53 -17.98 0.60 -4.90
CA LEU A 53 -17.82 1.94 -4.31
C LEU A 53 -17.75 3.06 -5.35
N ASP A 54 -17.72 2.73 -6.65
CA ASP A 54 -17.48 3.67 -7.75
C ASP A 54 -16.18 4.49 -7.54
N THR A 55 -15.09 3.76 -7.29
CA THR A 55 -13.77 4.37 -6.99
C THR A 55 -12.97 4.55 -8.28
N PRO A 56 -12.79 5.78 -8.79
CA PRO A 56 -12.03 6.00 -10.03
C PRO A 56 -10.51 5.94 -9.84
N LEU A 57 -10.01 6.08 -8.60
CA LEU A 57 -8.58 6.14 -8.28
C LEU A 57 -8.26 5.34 -7.01
N VAL A 58 -7.25 4.48 -7.07
CA VAL A 58 -6.67 3.77 -5.93
C VAL A 58 -5.21 4.18 -5.73
N VAL A 59 -4.88 4.60 -4.52
CA VAL A 59 -3.51 4.97 -4.13
C VAL A 59 -2.90 3.83 -3.32
N LEU A 60 -1.81 3.23 -3.83
CA LEU A 60 -1.08 2.18 -3.14
C LEU A 60 0.05 2.78 -2.28
N GLY A 61 -0.01 2.52 -0.97
CA GLY A 61 0.97 3.02 0.00
C GLY A 61 1.76 1.91 0.70
N GLY A 62 2.61 2.34 1.64
CA GLY A 62 3.48 1.45 2.43
C GLY A 62 4.67 0.91 1.63
N GLY A 63 5.69 0.40 2.33
CA GLY A 63 6.96 0.00 1.70
C GLY A 63 6.87 -1.12 0.66
N ILE A 64 5.77 -1.89 0.68
CA ILE A 64 5.52 -2.99 -0.25
C ILE A 64 4.55 -2.55 -1.35
N GLY A 65 3.42 -1.94 -0.97
CA GLY A 65 2.35 -1.58 -1.90
C GLY A 65 2.73 -0.48 -2.89
N SER A 66 3.61 0.44 -2.49
CA SER A 66 4.10 1.51 -3.37
C SER A 66 5.29 1.09 -4.23
N HIS A 67 5.70 -0.19 -4.18
CA HIS A 67 6.87 -0.65 -4.94
C HIS A 67 6.61 -0.55 -6.46
N PRO A 68 7.48 0.10 -7.26
CA PRO A 68 7.18 0.45 -8.66
C PRO A 68 6.76 -0.73 -9.53
N VAL A 69 7.46 -1.87 -9.44
CA VAL A 69 7.12 -3.04 -10.26
C VAL A 69 5.80 -3.70 -9.85
N LEU A 70 5.40 -3.61 -8.58
CA LEU A 70 4.10 -4.10 -8.13
C LEU A 70 2.98 -3.21 -8.67
N VAL A 71 3.14 -1.89 -8.54
CA VAL A 71 2.18 -0.92 -9.05
C VAL A 71 1.95 -1.12 -10.56
N GLU A 72 3.03 -1.28 -11.33
CA GLU A 72 2.93 -1.48 -12.76
C GLU A 72 2.31 -2.84 -13.12
N ALA A 73 2.73 -3.93 -12.47
CA ALA A 73 2.13 -5.24 -12.68
C ALA A 73 0.63 -5.24 -12.36
N THR A 74 0.20 -4.54 -11.30
CA THR A 74 -1.21 -4.39 -10.92
C THR A 74 -1.98 -3.58 -11.96
N ARG A 75 -1.43 -2.48 -12.49
CA ARG A 75 -2.05 -1.73 -13.60
C ARG A 75 -2.29 -2.61 -14.82
N ILE A 76 -1.28 -3.37 -15.21
CA ILE A 76 -1.37 -4.30 -16.35
C ILE A 76 -2.48 -5.35 -16.09
N ALA A 77 -2.56 -5.90 -14.88
CA ALA A 77 -3.59 -6.86 -14.52
C ALA A 77 -5.01 -6.24 -14.54
N ILE A 78 -5.19 -5.02 -14.03
CA ILE A 78 -6.47 -4.29 -14.06
C ILE A 78 -6.89 -3.99 -15.50
N ALA A 79 -5.95 -3.63 -16.38
CA ALA A 79 -6.23 -3.31 -17.77
C ALA A 79 -6.80 -4.50 -18.58
N ARG A 80 -6.77 -5.72 -18.02
CA ARG A 80 -7.43 -6.89 -18.60
C ARG A 80 -8.93 -6.98 -18.26
N ASN A 81 -9.42 -6.21 -17.29
CA ASN A 81 -10.83 -6.22 -16.89
C ASN A 81 -11.72 -5.37 -17.81
N GLU A 82 -12.90 -5.85 -18.15
CA GLU A 82 -13.82 -5.14 -19.06
C GLU A 82 -14.78 -4.18 -18.37
N PHE A 83 -15.05 -4.37 -17.07
CA PHE A 83 -16.10 -3.66 -16.34
C PHE A 83 -15.60 -2.46 -15.55
N ALA A 84 -14.44 -2.57 -14.90
CA ALA A 84 -13.86 -1.48 -14.13
C ALA A 84 -12.34 -1.40 -14.33
N ARG A 85 -11.87 -0.18 -14.59
CA ARG A 85 -10.46 0.14 -14.82
C ARG A 85 -10.07 1.40 -14.03
N PRO A 86 -10.11 1.35 -12.69
CA PRO A 86 -9.69 2.48 -11.88
C PRO A 86 -8.23 2.81 -12.18
N GLU A 87 -7.89 4.09 -12.08
CA GLU A 87 -6.50 4.52 -12.07
C GLU A 87 -5.83 3.98 -10.79
N VAL A 88 -4.61 3.48 -10.92
CA VAL A 88 -3.81 3.06 -9.77
C VAL A 88 -2.53 3.86 -9.74
N VAL A 89 -2.18 4.45 -8.60
CA VAL A 89 -0.96 5.24 -8.42
C VAL A 89 -0.22 4.83 -7.15
N ALA A 90 1.10 5.02 -7.15
CA ALA A 90 1.90 4.91 -5.93
C ALA A 90 1.71 6.18 -5.07
N SER A 91 1.62 6.02 -3.76
CA SER A 91 1.64 7.15 -2.83
C SER A 91 2.95 7.92 -2.91
N SER A 92 2.88 9.25 -3.04
CA SER A 92 4.04 10.14 -2.99
C SER A 92 4.57 10.40 -1.58
N LEU A 93 3.80 10.06 -0.55
CA LEU A 93 4.16 10.30 0.85
C LEU A 93 5.08 9.20 1.43
N GLY A 94 5.28 8.11 0.71
CA GLY A 94 6.22 7.05 1.08
C GLY A 94 6.00 6.50 2.49
N GLN A 95 7.10 6.35 3.25
CA GLN A 95 7.08 5.84 4.63
C GLN A 95 6.52 6.85 5.64
N ASP A 96 6.40 8.12 5.27
CA ASP A 96 5.95 9.19 6.17
C ASP A 96 4.43 9.42 6.08
N ALA A 97 3.73 8.67 5.22
CA ALA A 97 2.29 8.81 5.02
C ALA A 97 1.49 8.75 6.33
N GLN A 98 1.86 7.85 7.25
CA GLN A 98 1.22 7.71 8.55
C GLN A 98 1.44 8.96 9.43
N LEU A 99 2.65 9.52 9.42
CA LEU A 99 2.98 10.73 10.18
C LEU A 99 2.21 11.94 9.65
N HIS A 100 2.19 12.13 8.33
CA HIS A 100 1.42 13.20 7.69
C HIS A 100 -0.07 13.09 8.03
N GLY A 101 -0.65 11.88 7.97
CA GLY A 101 -2.04 11.65 8.34
C GLY A 101 -2.32 11.98 9.81
N ALA A 102 -1.44 11.59 10.72
CA ALA A 102 -1.58 11.87 12.15
C ALA A 102 -1.55 13.39 12.45
N VAL A 103 -0.61 14.12 11.84
CA VAL A 103 -0.51 15.58 12.00
C VAL A 103 -1.74 16.27 11.43
N TRP A 104 -2.17 15.89 10.21
CA TRP A 104 -3.38 16.45 9.59
C TRP A 104 -4.61 16.25 10.47
N LEU A 105 -4.80 15.04 11.00
CA LEU A 105 -5.93 14.71 11.88
C LEU A 105 -5.90 15.50 13.18
N ALA A 106 -4.72 15.68 13.78
CA ALA A 106 -4.55 16.48 15.00
C ALA A 106 -4.93 17.95 14.76
N ILE A 107 -4.50 18.54 13.64
CA ILE A 107 -4.85 19.92 13.25
C ILE A 107 -6.37 20.06 13.07
N GLN A 108 -6.99 19.18 12.28
CA GLN A 108 -8.45 19.21 12.04
C GLN A 108 -9.25 19.11 13.34
N THR A 109 -8.81 18.24 14.25
CA THR A 109 -9.46 18.04 15.55
C THR A 109 -9.32 19.29 16.44
N ALA A 110 -8.13 19.90 16.47
CA ALA A 110 -7.88 21.12 17.24
C ALA A 110 -8.76 22.30 16.75
N GLU A 111 -8.92 22.44 15.43
CA GLU A 111 -9.78 23.48 14.83
C GLU A 111 -11.25 23.31 15.20
N GLN A 112 -11.78 22.08 15.11
CA GLN A 112 -13.17 21.78 15.48
C GLN A 112 -13.48 22.09 16.95
N HIS A 113 -12.55 21.79 17.86
CA HIS A 113 -12.74 22.08 19.29
C HIS A 113 -12.46 23.55 19.65
N GLY A 114 -11.55 24.23 18.94
CA GLY A 114 -11.29 25.66 19.08
C GLY A 114 -12.50 26.52 18.67
N PHE A 115 -13.22 26.11 17.61
CA PHE A 115 -14.43 26.78 17.15
C PHE A 115 -15.58 26.65 18.17
N ARG A 116 -15.73 25.45 18.76
CA ARG A 116 -16.77 25.15 19.75
C ARG A 116 -16.67 25.99 21.04
N ARG A 117 -15.44 26.24 21.52
CA ARG A 117 -15.20 27.09 22.71
C ARG A 117 -15.49 28.58 22.46
N ARG A 118 -15.38 29.05 21.20
CA ARG A 118 -15.60 30.46 20.84
C ARG A 118 -17.08 30.78 20.61
N SER A 119 -17.88 29.82 20.12
CA SER A 119 -19.34 29.98 19.98
C SER A 119 -20.08 30.02 21.33
N GLU A 120 -19.61 29.30 22.34
CA GLU A 120 -20.22 29.30 23.68
C GLU A 120 -19.93 30.60 24.47
N ARG A 121 -18.74 31.18 24.30
CA ARG A 121 -18.38 32.47 24.92
C ARG A 121 -19.16 33.65 24.34
N ARG A 122 -19.56 33.61 23.06
CA ARG A 122 -20.39 34.66 22.45
C ARG A 122 -21.84 34.65 22.95
N LYS A 123 -22.38 33.50 23.37
CA LYS A 123 -23.76 33.41 23.92
C LYS A 123 -23.88 33.98 25.34
N HIS A 124 -22.79 34.08 26.09
CA HIS A 124 -22.77 34.66 27.44
C HIS A 124 -22.29 36.13 27.50
N GLY A 125 -21.92 36.71 26.34
CA GLY A 125 -21.42 38.09 26.24
C GLY A 125 -22.46 39.12 25.78
N PHE A 126 -23.72 38.71 25.59
CA PHE A 126 -24.82 39.63 25.27
C PHE A 126 -25.82 39.57 26.41
N ARG A 127 -25.60 40.43 27.40
CA ARG A 127 -26.51 40.71 28.50
C ARG A 127 -26.79 42.21 28.50
#